data_AF-A0A859CY75-F1
#
_entry.id   AF-A0A859CY75-F1
#
_cell.length_a   1.000
_cell.length_b   1.000
_cell.length_c   1.000
_cell.angle_alpha   90.00
_cell.angle_beta   90.00
_cell.angle_gamma   90.00
#
_symmetry.space_group_name_H-M   'P 1'
#
loop_
_entity.id
_entity.type
_entity.pdbx_description
1 polymer ?
#
loop_
_entity_poly.entity_id
_entity_poly.type
_entity_poly.pdbx_seq_one_letter_code
_entity_poly.pdbx_strand_id
1 'polypeptide(L)'
;MNHYYDLKSPAGVFYDNFAPGENLLFDNAAIYGANWEGLQAGAESVTHALTGGRSELIGAHVASTTLGFVGTITKKVGDVIPFDGRSQLGWQCDAGQWKIRQELNCAWMVTEEEIAHYYDAMMVGN
;
A
#
# COMPACT_ATOMS: atom_id res chain seq x y z
N MET A 1 -4.26 7.96 -6.70
CA MET A 1 -4.18 6.65 -7.39
C MET A 1 -3.59 6.74 -8.81
N ASN A 2 -4.00 7.66 -9.67
CA ASN A 2 -3.65 7.68 -11.12
C ASN A 2 -2.15 7.73 -11.49
N HIS A 3 -1.27 8.08 -10.55
CA HIS A 3 0.15 8.19 -10.84
C HIS A 3 0.80 6.80 -11.04
N TYR A 4 0.48 5.84 -10.16
CA TYR A 4 1.07 4.49 -10.20
C TYR A 4 0.11 3.41 -10.69
N TYR A 5 -1.20 3.63 -10.62
CA TYR A 5 -2.20 2.72 -11.20
C TYR A 5 -2.72 3.29 -12.53
N ASP A 6 -2.88 2.42 -13.52
CA ASP A 6 -3.46 2.77 -14.81
C ASP A 6 -4.99 2.58 -14.76
N LEU A 7 -5.73 3.64 -14.46
CA LEU A 7 -7.20 3.53 -14.40
C LEU A 7 -7.87 3.44 -15.78
N LYS A 8 -7.13 3.68 -16.88
CA LYS A 8 -7.65 3.55 -18.25
C LYS A 8 -7.51 2.11 -18.75
N SER A 9 -6.51 1.40 -18.27
CA SER A 9 -6.32 -0.04 -18.47
C SER A 9 -6.10 -0.73 -17.11
N PRO A 10 -7.17 -0.90 -16.30
CA PRO A 10 -7.05 -1.24 -14.88
C PRO A 10 -6.84 -2.71 -14.59
N ALA A 11 -6.79 -3.56 -15.62
CA ALA A 11 -6.57 -5.00 -15.44
C ALA A 11 -5.25 -5.26 -14.71
N GLY A 12 -5.29 -6.13 -13.70
CA GLY A 12 -4.14 -6.51 -12.89
C GLY A 12 -4.50 -7.58 -11.86
N VAL A 13 -3.65 -7.79 -10.87
CA VAL A 13 -3.92 -8.71 -9.74
C VAL A 13 -3.56 -8.01 -8.44
N PHE A 14 -4.57 -7.74 -7.62
CA PHE A 14 -4.42 -7.01 -6.37
C PHE A 14 -4.98 -7.86 -5.24
N TYR A 15 -4.14 -8.28 -4.31
CA TYR A 15 -4.54 -8.99 -3.11
C TYR A 15 -4.16 -8.17 -1.89
N ASP A 16 -5.07 -8.08 -0.93
CA ASP A 16 -4.79 -7.45 0.35
C ASP A 16 -5.65 -8.10 1.44
N ASN A 17 -5.01 -8.80 2.38
CA ASN A 17 -5.72 -9.44 3.48
C ASN A 17 -6.26 -8.45 4.53
N PHE A 18 -5.85 -7.18 4.43
CA PHE A 18 -6.24 -6.09 5.30
C PHE A 18 -7.22 -5.12 4.62
N ALA A 19 -7.61 -5.42 3.36
CA ALA A 19 -8.66 -4.70 2.66
C ALA A 19 -9.97 -4.66 3.46
N PRO A 20 -10.69 -3.53 3.47
CA PRO A 20 -12.01 -3.44 4.06
C PRO A 20 -12.99 -4.40 3.36
N GLY A 21 -13.88 -5.01 4.13
CA GLY A 21 -14.94 -5.88 3.63
C GLY A 21 -14.51 -7.34 3.44
N GLU A 22 -15.33 -8.10 2.72
CA GLU A 22 -15.13 -9.54 2.53
C GLU A 22 -14.28 -9.87 1.30
N ASN A 23 -14.13 -8.93 0.36
CA ASN A 23 -13.35 -9.15 -0.85
C ASN A 23 -11.90 -8.75 -0.64
N LEU A 24 -10.99 -9.73 -0.77
CA LEU A 24 -9.56 -9.54 -0.54
C LEU A 24 -8.73 -9.69 -1.83
N LEU A 25 -9.35 -10.12 -2.93
CA LEU A 25 -8.71 -10.30 -4.23
C LEU A 25 -9.47 -9.52 -5.30
N PHE A 26 -8.74 -8.76 -6.11
CA PHE A 26 -9.27 -7.89 -7.13
C PHE A 26 -8.48 -8.09 -8.43
N ASP A 27 -9.17 -8.08 -9.56
CA ASP A 27 -8.58 -8.15 -10.90
C ASP A 27 -8.54 -6.77 -11.59
N ASN A 28 -8.96 -5.73 -10.88
CA ASN A 28 -9.17 -4.40 -11.41
C ASN A 28 -8.70 -3.32 -10.41
N ALA A 29 -7.70 -2.54 -10.81
CA ALA A 29 -7.08 -1.50 -9.98
C ALA A 29 -8.06 -0.40 -9.55
N ALA A 30 -9.05 -0.07 -10.38
CA ALA A 30 -10.05 0.95 -10.04
C ALA A 30 -11.00 0.45 -8.94
N ILE A 31 -11.39 -0.82 -9.00
CA ILE A 31 -12.23 -1.45 -7.97
C ILE A 31 -11.44 -1.63 -6.68
N TYR A 32 -10.20 -2.10 -6.78
CA TYR A 32 -9.30 -2.21 -5.63
C TYR A 32 -9.12 -0.87 -4.91
N GLY A 33 -8.85 0.20 -5.67
CA GLY A 33 -8.74 1.55 -5.13
C GLY A 33 -10.02 2.06 -4.47
N ALA A 34 -11.18 1.87 -5.12
CA ALA A 34 -12.47 2.26 -4.59
C ALA A 34 -12.82 1.55 -3.27
N ASN A 35 -12.34 0.32 -3.07
CA ASN A 35 -12.54 -0.44 -1.83
C ASN A 35 -11.99 0.27 -0.59
N TRP A 36 -10.96 1.10 -0.76
CA TRP A 36 -10.33 1.84 0.33
C TRP A 36 -10.94 3.23 0.59
N GLU A 37 -11.75 3.76 -0.32
CA GLU A 37 -12.28 5.14 -0.24
C GLU A 37 -13.10 5.37 1.03
N GLY A 38 -13.92 4.41 1.45
CA GLY A 38 -14.73 4.51 2.67
C GLY A 38 -13.87 4.62 3.93
N LEU A 39 -12.83 3.79 4.03
CA LEU A 39 -11.89 3.82 5.16
C LEU A 39 -11.10 5.15 5.16
N GLN A 40 -10.62 5.61 4.00
CA GLN A 40 -9.90 6.88 3.89
C GLN A 40 -10.79 8.08 4.23
N ALA A 41 -12.05 8.09 3.79
CA ALA A 41 -13.00 9.16 4.12
C ALA A 41 -13.36 9.18 5.61
N GLY A 42 -13.32 8.02 6.27
CA GLY A 42 -13.53 7.87 7.71
C GLY A 42 -12.30 8.14 8.58
N ALA A 43 -11.10 8.21 7.98
CA ALA A 43 -9.86 8.49 8.67
C ALA A 43 -9.67 9.99 8.92
N GLU A 44 -9.14 10.33 10.09
CA GLU A 44 -8.51 11.62 10.36
C GLU A 44 -7.11 11.65 9.75
N SER A 45 -6.34 10.56 9.90
CA SER A 45 -5.05 10.40 9.26
C SER A 45 -4.78 8.94 8.89
N VAL A 46 -3.95 8.75 7.86
CA VAL A 46 -3.36 7.46 7.51
C VAL A 46 -1.87 7.71 7.30
N THR A 47 -1.05 7.21 8.21
CA THR A 47 0.41 7.40 8.19
C THR A 47 1.08 6.07 7.90
N HIS A 48 2.11 6.08 7.07
CA HIS A 48 2.93 4.90 6.77
C HIS A 48 4.40 5.22 6.94
N ALA A 49 5.18 4.24 7.41
CA ALA A 49 6.64 4.28 7.40
C ALA A 49 7.19 3.00 6.76
N LEU A 50 8.24 3.15 5.95
CA LEU A 50 8.91 2.01 5.33
C LEU A 50 9.88 1.38 6.34
N THR A 51 9.78 0.07 6.54
CA THR A 51 10.71 -0.70 7.38
C THR A 51 11.86 -1.30 6.59
N GLY A 52 11.75 -1.28 5.26
CA GLY A 52 12.79 -1.71 4.33
C GLY A 52 12.20 -2.10 2.98
N GLY A 53 13.07 -2.44 2.03
CA GLY A 53 12.62 -2.95 0.74
C GLY A 53 13.77 -3.32 -0.19
N ARG A 54 13.42 -4.03 -1.25
CA ARG A 54 14.30 -4.37 -2.36
C ARG A 54 13.55 -4.23 -3.66
N SER A 55 14.23 -3.71 -4.68
CA SER A 55 13.69 -3.61 -6.03
C SER A 55 14.65 -4.29 -6.99
N GLU A 56 14.09 -5.00 -7.96
CA GLU A 56 14.84 -5.64 -9.04
C GLU A 56 14.21 -5.25 -10.38
N LEU A 57 15.07 -4.89 -11.34
CA LEU A 57 14.66 -4.60 -12.71
C LEU A 57 14.90 -5.85 -13.57
N ILE A 58 13.85 -6.35 -14.24
CA ILE A 58 13.92 -7.50 -15.12
C ILE A 58 13.83 -7.00 -16.57
N GLY A 59 14.99 -6.93 -17.22
CA GLY A 59 15.10 -6.35 -18.57
C GLY A 59 14.90 -4.82 -18.55
N ALA A 60 14.18 -4.28 -19.52
CA ALA A 60 13.99 -2.82 -19.65
C ALA A 60 12.59 -2.33 -19.22
N HIS A 61 11.61 -3.24 -19.08
CA HIS A 61 10.20 -2.86 -18.99
C HIS A 61 9.43 -3.52 -17.85
N VAL A 62 10.08 -4.34 -17.03
CA VAL A 62 9.44 -5.02 -15.90
C VAL A 62 10.31 -4.81 -14.67
N ALA A 63 9.69 -4.55 -13.53
CA ALA A 63 10.38 -4.53 -12.24
C ALA A 63 9.53 -5.22 -11.18
N SER A 64 10.17 -5.68 -10.11
CA SER A 64 9.48 -6.13 -8.90
C SER A 64 10.06 -5.41 -7.69
N THR A 65 9.18 -4.95 -6.82
CA THR A 65 9.55 -4.36 -5.53
C THR A 65 8.95 -5.20 -4.42
N THR A 66 9.76 -5.52 -3.41
CA THR A 66 9.28 -6.01 -2.11
C THR A 66 9.54 -4.92 -1.08
N LEU A 67 8.58 -4.65 -0.22
CA LEU A 67 8.73 -3.64 0.83
C LEU A 67 8.06 -4.12 2.11
N GLY A 68 8.70 -3.79 3.24
CA GLY A 68 8.07 -3.81 4.55
C GLY A 68 7.62 -2.39 4.90
N PHE A 69 6.47 -2.28 5.54
CA PHE A 69 5.93 -1.01 5.96
C PHE A 69 5.05 -1.19 7.19
N VAL A 70 5.07 -0.21 8.07
CA VAL A 70 4.10 -0.09 9.16
C VAL A 70 3.16 1.05 8.83
N GLY A 71 1.97 1.03 9.40
CA GLY A 71 1.05 2.14 9.28
C GLY A 71 0.15 2.31 10.50
N THR A 72 -0.40 3.51 10.60
CA THR A 72 -1.37 3.89 11.62
C THR A 72 -2.53 4.59 10.93
N ILE A 73 -3.72 4.02 11.04
CA ILE A 73 -4.97 4.68 10.64
C ILE A 73 -5.62 5.25 11.90
N THR A 74 -5.66 6.58 12.01
CA THR A 74 -6.44 7.27 13.04
C THR A 74 -7.82 7.57 12.48
N LYS A 75 -8.88 6.99 13.04
CA LYS A 75 -10.25 7.32 12.65
C LYS A 75 -10.64 8.69 13.21
N LYS A 76 -11.58 9.37 12.54
CA LYS A 76 -12.19 10.61 13.05
C LYS A 76 -12.85 10.46 14.43
N VAL A 77 -13.19 9.23 14.81
CA VAL A 77 -13.79 8.90 16.11
C VAL A 77 -13.08 7.70 16.72
N GLY A 78 -12.37 7.95 17.81
CA GLY A 78 -12.04 7.01 18.89
C GLY A 78 -11.02 5.91 18.61
N ASP A 79 -10.89 5.44 17.37
CA ASP A 79 -10.09 4.25 17.08
C ASP A 79 -8.78 4.60 16.37
N VAL A 80 -7.69 4.01 16.85
CA VAL A 80 -6.40 3.96 16.17
C VAL A 80 -6.15 2.51 15.76
N ILE A 81 -5.75 2.31 14.49
CA ILE A 81 -5.46 1.00 13.93
C ILE A 81 -3.99 0.99 13.49
N PRO A 82 -3.07 0.57 14.38
CA PRO A 82 -1.68 0.29 14.03
C PRO A 82 -1.56 -1.08 13.35
N PHE A 83 -0.75 -1.17 12.29
CA PHE A 83 -0.50 -2.40 11.55
C PHE A 83 0.95 -2.49 11.04
N ASP A 84 1.43 -3.71 10.86
CA ASP A 84 2.67 -4.03 10.15
C ASP A 84 2.33 -4.83 8.88
N GLY A 85 3.02 -4.54 7.79
CA GLY A 85 2.68 -5.00 6.45
C GLY A 85 3.89 -5.37 5.60
N ARG A 86 3.67 -6.33 4.70
CA ARG A 86 4.60 -6.73 3.64
C ARG A 86 3.89 -6.60 2.31
N SER A 87 4.51 -5.91 1.36
CA SER A 87 3.99 -5.79 0.00
C SER A 87 4.96 -6.34 -1.02
N GLN A 88 4.42 -6.96 -2.06
CA GLN A 88 5.09 -7.18 -3.32
C GLN A 88 4.36 -6.42 -4.44
N LEU A 89 5.10 -5.57 -5.15
CA LEU A 89 4.61 -4.80 -6.29
C LEU A 89 5.27 -5.33 -7.56
N GLY A 90 4.44 -5.64 -8.55
CA GLY A 90 4.84 -5.95 -9.92
C GLY A 90 4.60 -4.74 -10.82
N TRP A 91 5.66 -4.29 -11.48
CA TRP A 91 5.65 -3.08 -12.29
C TRP A 91 5.84 -3.39 -13.77
N GLN A 92 5.15 -2.64 -14.61
CA GLN A 92 5.36 -2.61 -16.06
C GLN A 92 5.60 -1.18 -16.52
N CYS A 93 6.58 -0.99 -17.39
CA CYS A 93 6.87 0.30 -18.01
C CYS A 93 6.18 0.38 -19.37
N ASP A 94 5.10 1.15 -19.44
CA ASP A 94 4.34 1.40 -20.68
C ASP A 94 4.60 2.83 -21.14
N ALA A 95 5.13 3.00 -22.36
CA ALA A 95 5.45 4.31 -22.94
C ALA A 95 6.31 5.21 -22.02
N GLY A 96 7.27 4.62 -21.29
CA GLY A 96 8.15 5.33 -20.36
C GLY A 96 7.50 5.69 -19.02
N GLN A 97 6.32 5.14 -18.71
CA GLN A 97 5.63 5.31 -17.44
C GLN A 97 5.55 3.97 -16.71
N TRP A 98 6.06 3.92 -15.48
CA TRP A 98 5.94 2.74 -14.63
C TRP A 98 4.56 2.67 -13.98
N LYS A 99 3.89 1.54 -14.12
CA LYS A 99 2.58 1.26 -13.56
C LYS A 99 2.57 -0.06 -12.80
N ILE A 100 1.85 -0.07 -11.68
CA ILE A 100 1.60 -1.28 -10.89
C ILE A 100 0.60 -2.14 -11.66
N ARG A 101 1.00 -3.37 -11.98
CA ARG A 101 0.15 -4.40 -12.60
C ARG A 101 -0.22 -5.51 -11.61
N GLN A 102 0.56 -5.62 -10.54
CA GLN A 102 0.32 -6.56 -9.46
C GLN A 102 0.67 -5.91 -8.12
N GLU A 103 -0.16 -6.14 -7.12
CA GLU A 103 0.12 -5.78 -5.73
C GLU A 103 -0.37 -6.89 -4.81
N LEU A 104 0.51 -7.42 -3.98
CA LEU A 104 0.17 -8.40 -2.97
C LEU A 104 0.55 -7.83 -1.62
N ASN A 105 -0.45 -7.49 -0.81
CA ASN A 105 -0.29 -6.97 0.53
C ASN A 105 -0.69 -8.04 1.55
N CYS A 106 0.15 -8.19 2.56
CA CYS A 106 -0.14 -8.98 3.74
C CYS A 106 0.20 -8.12 4.97
N ALA A 107 -0.82 -7.73 5.74
CA ALA A 107 -0.67 -6.95 6.94
C ALA A 107 -1.41 -7.59 8.13
N TRP A 108 -1.01 -7.18 9.33
CA TRP A 108 -1.59 -7.63 10.59
C TRP A 108 -1.58 -6.51 11.63
N MET A 109 -2.52 -6.58 12.56
CA MET A 109 -2.59 -5.66 13.70
C MET A 109 -1.37 -5.84 14.61
N VAL A 110 -0.87 -4.71 15.10
CA VAL A 110 0.22 -4.61 16.10
C VAL A 110 -0.19 -3.63 17.19
N THR A 111 0.68 -3.29 18.13
CA THR A 111 0.46 -2.15 19.04
C THR A 111 1.16 -0.90 18.54
N GLU A 112 0.76 0.27 19.04
CA GLU A 112 1.42 1.54 18.67
C GLU A 112 2.89 1.56 19.12
N GLU A 113 3.20 0.97 20.28
CA GLU A 113 4.57 0.90 20.81
C GLU A 113 5.50 0.05 19.93
N GLU A 114 4.99 -1.03 19.34
CA GLU A 114 5.78 -1.91 18.46
C GLU A 114 6.32 -1.16 17.23
N ILE A 115 5.59 -0.16 16.74
CA ILE A 115 5.90 0.54 15.49
C ILE A 115 6.36 1.99 15.68
N ALA A 116 6.28 2.55 16.89
CA ALA A 116 6.59 3.95 17.19
C ALA A 116 7.96 4.40 16.65
N HIS A 117 8.99 3.58 16.83
CA HIS A 117 10.36 3.89 16.43
C HIS A 117 10.56 4.07 14.91
N TYR A 118 9.66 3.53 14.06
CA TYR A 118 9.71 3.75 12.61
C TYR A 118 9.28 5.16 12.21
N TYR A 119 8.48 5.84 13.05
CA TYR A 119 8.04 7.22 12.82
C TYR A 119 9.06 8.25 13.33
N ASP A 120 9.83 7.93 14.36
CA ASP A 120 10.84 8.83 14.94
C ASP A 120 11.92 9.23 13.93
N ALA A 121 12.30 8.32 13.04
CA ALA A 121 13.27 8.59 11.97
C ALA A 121 12.79 9.64 10.95
N MET A 122 11.47 9.88 10.85
CA MET A 122 10.90 10.89 9.95
C MET A 122 10.89 12.30 10.55
N MET A 123 11.09 12.45 11.87
CA MET A 123 11.00 13.73 12.59
C MET A 123 12.35 14.45 12.75
N VAL A 124 13.48 13.82 12.37
CA VAL A 124 14.85 14.37 12.53
C VAL A 124 15.35 15.06 11.24
N GLY A 125 14.55 15.11 10.18
CA GLY A 125 14.87 15.80 8.93
C GLY A 125 14.15 17.14 8.78
N ASN A 126 14.57 18.16 9.53
CA ASN A 126 14.24 19.57 9.28
C ASN A 126 15.50 20.44 9.38
#